data_AF-A0A5B9M9E6-F1
#
_entry.id   AF-A0A5B9M9E6-F1
#
_cell.length_a   1.000
_cell.length_b   1.000
_cell.length_c   1.000
_cell.angle_alpha   90.00
_cell.angle_beta   90.00
_cell.angle_gamma   90.00
#
_symmetry.space_group_name_H-M   'P 1'
#
loop_
_entity.id
_entity.type
_entity.pdbx_description
1 polymer ?
#
loop_
_entity_poly.entity_id
_entity_poly.type
_entity_poly.pdbx_seq_one_letter_code
_entity_poly.pdbx_strand_id
1 'polypeptide(L)'
;MDSNEPHSRRDPLFVLILLGVGVVSVWLLLMPFSPAIARATMKRFHLSTDSFAWWAVQAPVPAMYNFGNRYEIRDLPEGLITPVIDASRPRYINHFPTRVLTFANGRYSLLHPGQDRWVTLWSSYRGQTLITKIHAKPIGEGRFKWIRESSTFSSPEEMP
;
A
#
# COMPACT_ATOMS: atom_id res chain seq x y z
N MET A 1 -28.65 -54.68 -11.85
CA MET A 1 -28.57 -53.44 -12.65
C MET A 1 -28.25 -52.39 -11.63
N ASP A 2 -26.99 -52.35 -11.25
CA ASP A 2 -26.57 -51.73 -10.00
C ASP A 2 -26.29 -50.26 -10.26
N SER A 3 -27.09 -49.42 -9.62
CA SER A 3 -26.96 -47.98 -9.61
C SER A 3 -25.64 -47.59 -8.95
N ASN A 4 -24.61 -47.37 -9.76
CA ASN A 4 -23.42 -46.63 -9.35
C ASN A 4 -23.84 -45.17 -9.07
N GLU A 5 -24.38 -44.90 -7.89
CA GLU A 5 -24.45 -43.53 -7.42
C GLU A 5 -23.02 -43.06 -7.14
N PRO A 6 -22.55 -41.97 -7.77
CA PRO A 6 -21.24 -41.44 -7.49
C PRO A 6 -21.22 -40.94 -6.05
N HIS A 7 -20.46 -41.60 -5.17
CA HIS A 7 -20.16 -41.07 -3.85
C HIS A 7 -19.58 -39.67 -4.00
N SER A 8 -20.35 -38.67 -3.54
CA SER A 8 -19.93 -37.27 -3.44
C SER A 8 -18.71 -37.20 -2.53
N ARG A 9 -17.52 -37.23 -3.14
CA ARG A 9 -16.25 -37.16 -2.43
C ARG A 9 -16.13 -35.74 -1.92
N ARG A 10 -16.25 -35.57 -0.60
CA ARG A 10 -16.05 -34.26 0.06
C ARG A 10 -14.73 -33.67 -0.45
N ASP A 11 -14.80 -32.51 -1.08
CA ASP A 11 -13.62 -31.78 -1.57
C ASP A 11 -13.12 -30.86 -0.44
N PRO A 12 -12.05 -31.24 0.28
CA PRO A 12 -11.54 -30.42 1.38
C PRO A 12 -10.92 -29.12 0.87
N LEU A 13 -10.40 -29.09 -0.36
CA LEU A 13 -9.82 -27.88 -0.94
C LEU A 13 -10.91 -26.84 -1.18
N PHE A 14 -12.06 -27.27 -1.72
CA PHE A 14 -13.22 -26.40 -1.89
C PHE A 14 -13.68 -25.80 -0.55
N VAL A 15 -13.79 -26.62 0.50
CA VAL A 15 -14.14 -26.15 1.84
C VAL A 15 -13.12 -25.14 2.38
N LEU A 16 -11.81 -25.38 2.20
CA LEU A 16 -10.76 -24.45 2.60
C LEU A 16 -10.84 -23.11 1.85
N ILE A 17 -11.10 -23.15 0.54
CA ILE A 17 -11.31 -21.94 -0.27
C ILE A 17 -12.52 -21.16 0.25
N LEU A 18 -13.65 -21.84 0.50
CA LEU A 18 -14.84 -21.19 1.05
C LEU A 18 -14.57 -20.52 2.41
N LEU A 19 -13.84 -21.20 3.30
CA LEU A 19 -13.42 -20.62 4.58
C LEU A 19 -12.54 -19.38 4.36
N GLY A 20 -11.58 -19.45 3.43
CA GLY A 20 -10.74 -18.31 3.07
C GLY A 20 -11.55 -17.12 2.54
N VAL A 21 -12.51 -17.36 1.65
CA VAL A 21 -13.42 -16.33 1.15
C VAL A 21 -14.24 -15.74 2.29
N GLY A 22 -14.75 -16.56 3.20
CA GLY A 22 -15.46 -16.12 4.40
C GLY A 22 -14.62 -15.18 5.27
N VAL A 23 -13.38 -15.56 5.56
CA VAL A 23 -12.44 -14.73 6.34
C VAL A 23 -12.15 -13.39 5.65
N VAL A 24 -11.86 -13.40 4.35
CA VAL A 24 -11.63 -12.15 3.58
C VAL A 24 -12.88 -11.27 3.57
N SER A 25 -14.06 -11.88 3.42
CA SER A 25 -15.34 -11.16 3.42
C SER A 25 -15.60 -10.49 4.78
N VAL A 26 -15.39 -11.23 5.88
CA VAL A 26 -15.48 -10.69 7.25
C VAL A 26 -14.48 -9.55 7.45
N TRP A 27 -13.24 -9.68 6.98
CA TRP A 27 -12.23 -8.62 7.06
C TRP A 27 -12.70 -7.34 6.35
N LEU A 28 -13.21 -7.47 5.13
CA LEU A 28 -13.71 -6.33 4.34
C LEU A 28 -14.93 -5.68 4.99
N LEU A 29 -15.84 -6.47 5.56
CA LEU A 29 -17.02 -5.97 6.27
C LEU A 29 -16.66 -5.28 7.59
N LEU A 30 -15.60 -5.72 8.27
CA LEU A 30 -15.12 -5.10 9.51
C LEU A 30 -14.37 -3.79 9.29
N MET A 31 -13.71 -3.62 8.14
CA MET A 31 -12.93 -2.42 7.82
C MET A 31 -13.64 -1.08 8.06
N PRO A 32 -14.91 -0.87 7.65
CA PRO A 32 -15.63 0.37 7.92
C PRO A 32 -15.84 0.66 9.42
N PHE A 33 -15.84 -0.36 10.27
CA PHE A 33 -16.22 -0.27 11.69
C PHE A 33 -15.03 -0.42 12.64
N SER A 34 -13.92 -1.00 12.19
CA SER A 34 -12.74 -1.25 12.99
C SER A 34 -11.54 -0.43 12.49
N PRO A 35 -11.14 0.63 13.23
CA PRO A 35 -9.94 1.39 12.91
C PRO A 35 -8.69 0.52 12.83
N ALA A 36 -8.56 -0.50 13.67
CA ALA A 36 -7.41 -1.40 13.65
C ALA A 36 -7.28 -2.16 12.31
N ILE A 37 -8.39 -2.66 11.78
CA ILE A 37 -8.42 -3.36 10.47
C ILE A 37 -8.11 -2.39 9.32
N ALA A 38 -8.68 -1.19 9.35
CA ALA A 38 -8.38 -0.15 8.38
C ALA A 38 -6.88 0.24 8.40
N ARG A 39 -6.31 0.45 9.59
CA ARG A 39 -4.90 0.78 9.79
C ARG A 39 -3.97 -0.34 9.33
N ALA A 40 -4.28 -1.60 9.65
CA ALA A 40 -3.53 -2.75 9.17
C ALA A 40 -3.51 -2.82 7.64
N THR A 41 -4.67 -2.58 7.01
CA THR A 41 -4.80 -2.59 5.55
C THR A 41 -4.04 -1.43 4.90
N MET A 42 -4.09 -0.22 5.48
CA MET A 42 -3.29 0.92 4.99
C MET A 42 -1.78 0.69 5.15
N LYS A 43 -1.34 0.13 6.28
CA LYS A 43 0.07 -0.24 6.49
C LYS A 43 0.55 -1.24 5.44
N ARG A 44 -0.29 -2.20 5.03
CA ARG A 44 0.02 -3.12 3.92
C ARG A 44 0.31 -2.37 2.62
N PHE A 45 -0.46 -1.32 2.32
CA PHE A 45 -0.33 -0.52 1.10
C PHE A 45 1.00 0.25 1.03
N HIS A 46 1.49 0.67 2.20
CA HIS A 46 2.74 1.41 2.37
C HIS A 46 3.95 0.50 2.62
N LEU A 47 3.75 -0.83 2.59
CA LEU A 47 4.73 -1.83 3.02
C LEU A 47 5.26 -1.57 4.45
N SER A 48 4.49 -0.88 5.30
CA SER A 48 4.87 -0.44 6.64
C SER A 48 4.29 -1.31 7.75
N THR A 49 4.06 -2.58 7.43
CA THR A 49 3.66 -3.58 8.40
C THR A 49 4.88 -4.08 9.17
N ASP A 50 4.76 -4.20 10.49
CA ASP A 50 5.87 -4.57 11.38
C ASP A 50 6.24 -6.07 11.30
N SER A 51 5.36 -6.90 10.72
CA SER A 51 5.54 -8.34 10.58
C SER A 51 5.23 -8.81 9.15
N PHE A 52 6.15 -9.57 8.56
CA PHE A 52 5.94 -10.19 7.26
C PHE A 52 4.76 -11.16 7.27
N ALA A 53 4.60 -11.96 8.33
CA ALA A 53 3.48 -12.89 8.45
C ALA A 53 2.14 -12.13 8.45
N TRP A 54 2.07 -11.01 9.19
CA TRP A 54 0.89 -10.16 9.22
C TRP A 54 0.61 -9.45 7.90
N TRP A 55 1.65 -9.11 7.15
CA TRP A 55 1.52 -8.58 5.80
C TRP A 55 1.00 -9.66 4.82
N ALA A 56 1.52 -10.89 4.91
CA ALA A 56 1.22 -11.99 4.01
C ALA A 56 -0.20 -12.54 4.18
N VAL A 57 -0.72 -12.65 5.40
CA VAL A 57 -2.12 -13.04 5.67
C VAL A 57 -3.13 -12.12 4.98
N GLN A 58 -2.75 -10.86 4.75
CA GLN A 58 -3.60 -9.91 4.06
C GLN A 58 -3.48 -9.99 2.53
N ALA A 59 -2.56 -10.78 1.96
CA ALA A 59 -2.38 -10.88 0.50
C ALA A 59 -3.65 -11.26 -0.28
N PRO A 60 -4.53 -12.16 0.22
CA PRO A 60 -5.80 -12.48 -0.44
C PRO A 60 -6.83 -11.34 -0.38
N VAL A 61 -6.65 -10.35 0.50
CA VAL A 61 -7.54 -9.18 0.58
C VAL A 61 -7.27 -8.30 -0.65
N PRO A 62 -8.28 -8.01 -1.48
CA PRO A 62 -8.09 -7.27 -2.72
C PRO A 62 -7.48 -5.89 -2.47
N ALA A 63 -6.78 -5.36 -3.47
CA ALA A 63 -6.34 -3.97 -3.48
C ALA A 63 -7.59 -3.08 -3.49
N MET A 64 -7.87 -2.42 -2.38
CA MET A 64 -9.06 -1.58 -2.26
C MET A 64 -8.90 -0.25 -2.98
N TYR A 65 -9.83 0.01 -3.89
CA TYR A 65 -10.00 1.30 -4.59
C TYR A 65 -10.62 2.39 -3.68
N ASN A 66 -11.00 2.06 -2.45
CA ASN A 66 -11.69 2.97 -1.54
C ASN A 66 -10.74 3.83 -0.69
N PHE A 67 -9.43 3.62 -0.81
CA PHE A 67 -8.46 4.51 -0.17
C PHE A 67 -8.13 5.68 -1.10
N GLY A 68 -8.14 6.89 -0.54
CA GLY A 68 -7.64 8.08 -1.23
C GLY A 68 -6.12 8.06 -1.30
N ASN A 69 -5.54 7.13 -2.06
CA ASN A 69 -4.09 6.99 -2.14
C ASN A 69 -3.50 8.12 -2.98
N ARG A 70 -2.48 8.77 -2.44
CA ARG A 70 -1.73 9.82 -3.12
C ARG A 70 -0.24 9.57 -2.98
N TYR A 71 0.53 10.13 -3.90
CA TYR A 71 1.98 10.19 -3.80
C TYR A 71 2.49 11.53 -4.31
N GLU A 72 3.64 11.93 -3.81
CA GLU A 72 4.37 13.12 -4.22
C GLU A 72 5.85 12.77 -4.22
N ILE A 73 6.57 13.32 -5.19
CA ILE A 73 7.99 13.08 -5.35
C ILE A 73 8.67 14.42 -5.52
N ARG A 74 9.63 14.67 -4.64
CA ARG A 74 10.35 15.92 -4.51
C ARG A 74 11.84 15.68 -4.75
N ASP A 75 12.49 16.69 -5.32
CA ASP A 75 13.92 16.69 -5.57
C ASP A 75 14.73 17.05 -4.31
N LEU A 76 14.07 17.64 -3.30
CA LEU A 76 14.68 18.08 -2.05
C LEU A 76 13.89 17.53 -0.84
N PRO A 77 14.55 17.38 0.32
CA PRO A 77 13.86 17.02 1.56
C PRO A 77 12.93 18.16 2.01
N GLU A 78 11.88 17.79 2.71
CA GLU A 78 10.92 18.74 3.26
C GLU A 78 11.58 19.72 4.23
N GLY A 79 11.25 21.01 4.11
CA GLY A 79 11.75 22.06 5.00
C GLY A 79 13.15 22.59 4.70
N LEU A 80 13.87 22.05 3.70
CA LEU A 80 15.22 22.52 3.39
C LEU A 80 15.21 23.87 2.66
N ILE A 81 14.40 23.99 1.59
CA ILE A 81 14.16 25.21 0.81
C ILE A 81 12.82 25.01 0.09
N THR A 82 11.94 26.01 0.00
CA THR A 82 10.85 26.00 -1.00
C THR A 82 11.48 26.47 -2.31
N PRO A 83 11.83 25.60 -3.28
CA PRO A 83 12.35 26.10 -4.54
C PRO A 83 11.30 27.04 -5.14
N VAL A 84 11.76 28.17 -5.70
CA VAL A 84 10.91 29.11 -6.45
C VAL A 84 10.13 28.39 -7.56
N ILE A 85 10.58 27.18 -7.94
CA ILE A 85 9.98 26.26 -8.90
C ILE A 85 9.86 24.86 -8.27
N ASP A 86 9.21 24.72 -7.11
CA ASP A 86 8.74 23.39 -6.68
C ASP A 86 7.52 23.00 -7.52
N ALA A 87 7.75 22.29 -8.62
CA ALA A 87 6.67 21.78 -9.47
C ALA A 87 6.08 20.47 -8.95
N SER A 88 6.59 19.95 -7.82
CA SER A 88 6.01 18.75 -7.21
C SER A 88 4.58 19.06 -6.74
N ARG A 89 3.69 18.11 -7.01
CA ARG A 89 2.31 18.17 -6.57
C ARG A 89 1.83 16.78 -6.21
N PRO A 90 0.97 16.63 -5.19
CA PRO A 90 0.34 15.36 -4.89
C PRO A 90 -0.44 14.82 -6.09
N ARG A 91 -0.26 13.55 -6.40
CA ARG A 91 -0.96 12.83 -7.47
C ARG A 91 -1.73 11.65 -6.88
N TYR A 92 -2.92 11.40 -7.41
CA TYR A 92 -3.72 10.25 -7.02
C TYR A 92 -3.23 8.97 -7.71
N ILE A 93 -3.39 7.85 -7.01
CA ILE A 93 -3.17 6.51 -7.57
C ILE A 93 -4.24 5.54 -7.06
N ASN A 94 -4.88 4.81 -7.98
CA ASN A 94 -5.94 3.87 -7.64
C ASN A 94 -5.40 2.49 -7.19
N HIS A 95 -4.20 2.47 -6.60
CA HIS A 95 -3.47 1.25 -6.27
C HIS A 95 -2.55 1.48 -5.07
N PHE A 96 -1.83 0.45 -4.64
CA PHE A 96 -0.73 0.54 -3.69
C PHE A 96 0.21 1.71 -4.06
N PRO A 97 0.34 2.73 -3.20
CA PRO A 97 1.12 3.93 -3.53
C PRO A 97 2.63 3.61 -3.66
N THR A 98 3.12 2.58 -2.97
CA THR A 98 4.50 2.06 -3.15
C THR A 98 4.78 1.53 -4.56
N ARG A 99 3.74 1.24 -5.36
CA ARG A 99 3.86 0.77 -6.74
C ARG A 99 4.59 1.76 -7.65
N VAL A 100 4.49 3.06 -7.34
CA VAL A 100 5.18 4.12 -8.12
C VAL A 100 6.69 3.98 -8.09
N LEU A 101 7.23 3.29 -7.07
CA LEU A 101 8.66 3.05 -6.88
C LEU A 101 9.10 1.71 -7.47
N THR A 102 8.25 0.69 -7.45
CA THR A 102 8.61 -0.69 -7.85
C THR A 102 8.50 -0.95 -9.36
N PHE A 103 7.54 -0.36 -10.08
CA PHE A 103 7.28 -0.73 -11.49
C PHE A 103 7.81 0.27 -12.52
N ALA A 104 8.20 -0.26 -13.68
CA ALA A 104 9.05 0.40 -14.69
C ALA A 104 8.59 1.80 -15.12
N ASN A 105 7.32 2.01 -15.46
CA ASN A 105 6.87 3.30 -16.01
C ASN A 105 6.90 4.43 -14.96
N GLY A 106 6.51 4.14 -13.72
CA GLY A 106 6.58 5.09 -12.62
C GLY A 106 8.02 5.34 -12.20
N ARG A 107 8.79 4.27 -12.02
CA ARG A 107 10.20 4.36 -11.64
C ARG A 107 11.03 5.15 -12.64
N TYR A 108 10.88 4.93 -13.94
CA TYR A 108 11.64 5.64 -14.97
C TYR A 108 11.32 7.14 -15.03
N SER A 109 10.03 7.50 -14.88
CA SER A 109 9.60 8.91 -15.00
C SER A 109 9.73 9.71 -13.70
N LEU A 110 9.81 9.03 -12.56
CA LEU A 110 9.76 9.66 -11.25
C LEU A 110 11.09 9.56 -10.48
N LEU A 111 11.89 8.52 -10.74
CA LEU A 111 13.21 8.35 -10.13
C LEU A 111 14.29 8.50 -11.21
N HIS A 112 15.01 9.62 -11.15
CA HIS A 112 16.07 9.92 -12.10
C HIS A 112 17.38 9.23 -11.69
N PRO A 113 18.03 8.47 -12.59
CA PRO A 113 19.30 7.83 -12.28
C PRO A 113 20.32 8.82 -11.71
N GLY A 114 20.94 8.44 -10.59
CA GLY A 114 21.98 9.25 -9.94
C GLY A 114 21.48 10.41 -9.09
N GLN A 115 20.16 10.61 -8.93
CA GLN A 115 19.62 11.68 -8.10
C GLN A 115 18.81 11.14 -6.92
N ASP A 116 19.00 11.76 -5.75
CA ASP A 116 18.15 11.54 -4.59
C ASP A 116 16.71 12.03 -4.87
N ARG A 117 15.75 11.28 -4.32
CA ARG A 117 14.33 11.63 -4.39
C ARG A 117 13.66 11.38 -3.06
N TRP A 118 12.83 12.33 -2.65
CA TRP A 118 11.99 12.21 -1.46
C TRP A 118 10.56 11.92 -1.91
N VAL A 119 10.03 10.81 -1.43
CA VAL A 119 8.74 10.28 -1.81
C VAL A 119 7.85 10.34 -0.59
N THR A 120 6.73 11.04 -0.71
CA THR A 120 5.68 11.02 0.31
C THR A 120 4.49 10.27 -0.22
N LEU A 121 4.00 9.30 0.56
CA LEU A 121 2.84 8.48 0.25
C LEU A 121 1.75 8.80 1.26
N TRP A 122 0.51 8.92 0.78
CA TRP A 122 -0.67 9.05 1.63
C TRP A 122 -1.67 7.94 1.30
N SER A 123 -2.32 7.39 2.32
CA SER A 123 -3.54 6.61 2.18
C SER A 123 -4.57 7.15 3.16
N SER A 124 -5.70 7.66 2.66
CA SER A 124 -6.78 8.18 3.48
C SER A 124 -8.01 7.27 3.42
N TYR A 125 -8.60 6.97 4.58
CA TYR A 125 -9.84 6.20 4.71
C TYR A 125 -10.61 6.59 5.97
N ARG A 126 -11.87 7.03 5.80
CA ARG A 126 -12.80 7.35 6.89
C ARG A 126 -12.17 8.18 8.02
N GLY A 127 -11.61 9.34 7.67
CA GLY A 127 -11.00 10.27 8.63
C GLY A 127 -9.62 9.87 9.16
N GLN A 128 -9.08 8.72 8.73
CA GLN A 128 -7.73 8.30 9.06
C GLN A 128 -6.82 8.50 7.84
N THR A 129 -5.63 9.04 8.06
CA THR A 129 -4.62 9.19 6.99
C THR A 129 -3.30 8.61 7.46
N LEU A 130 -2.78 7.64 6.71
CA LEU A 130 -1.41 7.14 6.87
C LEU A 130 -0.49 7.92 5.93
N ILE A 131 0.59 8.48 6.47
CA ILE A 131 1.63 9.16 5.72
C ILE A 131 2.92 8.36 5.84
N THR A 132 3.62 8.13 4.73
CA THR A 132 4.93 7.48 4.73
C THR A 132 5.91 8.29 3.90
N LYS A 133 7.04 8.64 4.50
CA LYS A 133 8.14 9.34 3.85
C LYS A 133 9.27 8.37 3.56
N ILE A 134 9.74 8.38 2.32
CA ILE A 134 10.77 7.48 1.81
C ILE A 134 11.83 8.31 1.09
N HIS A 135 13.08 8.14 1.49
CA HIS A 135 14.22 8.60 0.74
C HIS A 135 14.67 7.50 -0.24
N ALA A 136 14.51 7.77 -1.53
CA ALA A 136 15.00 6.93 -2.60
C ALA A 136 16.42 7.37 -2.96
N LYS A 137 17.41 6.73 -2.32
CA LYS A 137 18.83 7.02 -2.52
C LYS A 137 19.37 6.24 -3.73
N PRO A 138 19.96 6.89 -4.74
CA PRO A 138 20.56 6.19 -5.88
C PRO A 138 21.79 5.38 -5.42
N ILE A 139 21.94 4.17 -5.95
CA ILE A 139 23.09 3.28 -5.68
C ILE A 139 23.84 2.86 -6.96
N GLY A 140 23.60 3.56 -8.07
CA GLY A 140 24.20 3.27 -9.39
C GLY A 140 23.32 2.38 -10.28
N GLU A 141 23.60 2.39 -11.59
CA GLU A 141 22.95 1.51 -12.58
C GLU A 141 21.41 1.61 -12.59
N GLY A 142 20.87 2.81 -12.32
CA GLY A 142 19.42 3.03 -12.21
C GLY A 142 18.76 2.35 -11.01
N ARG A 143 19.54 1.80 -10.05
CA ARG A 143 19.05 1.18 -8.81
C ARG A 143 18.96 2.20 -7.68
N PHE A 144 18.03 1.94 -6.76
CA PHE A 144 17.76 2.79 -5.61
C PHE A 144 17.65 1.95 -4.33
N LYS A 145 18.20 2.47 -3.24
CA LYS A 145 17.94 2.02 -1.88
C LYS A 145 16.79 2.86 -1.32
N TRP A 146 15.73 2.20 -0.86
CA TRP A 146 14.58 2.89 -0.27
C TRP A 146 14.71 2.90 1.24
N ILE A 147 14.88 4.09 1.79
CA ILE A 147 15.05 4.32 3.22
C ILE A 147 13.74 4.94 3.70
N ARG A 148 12.94 4.18 4.44
CA ARG A 148 11.76 4.73 5.09
C ARG A 148 12.20 5.63 6.23
N GLU A 149 11.90 6.91 6.12
CA GLU A 149 12.17 7.90 7.16
C GLU A 149 11.08 7.87 8.24
N SER A 150 9.82 7.73 7.82
CA SER A 150 8.69 7.65 8.74
C SER A 150 7.49 6.93 8.12
N SER A 151 6.60 6.43 8.98
CA SER A 151 5.27 5.92 8.59
C SER A 151 4.29 6.13 9.75
N THR A 152 3.58 7.26 9.73
CA THR A 152 2.76 7.72 10.85
C THR A 152 1.32 7.96 10.42
N PHE A 153 0.38 7.70 11.33
CA PHE A 153 -0.98 8.15 11.15
C PHE A 153 -1.04 9.62 11.53
N SER A 154 -1.51 10.46 10.61
CA SER A 154 -1.70 11.89 10.84
C SER A 154 -2.90 12.11 11.75
N SER A 155 -2.75 13.04 12.69
CA SER A 155 -3.89 13.56 13.47
C SER A 155 -4.79 14.39 12.54
N PRO A 156 -6.13 14.41 12.77
CA PRO A 156 -7.07 15.15 11.91
C PRO A 156 -6.71 16.63 11.68
N GLU A 157 -5.92 17.23 12.57
CA GLU A 157 -5.49 18.63 12.56
C GLU A 157 -4.31 18.93 11.63
N GLU A 158 -3.61 17.91 11.11
CA GLU A 158 -2.38 18.08 10.31
C GLU A 158 -2.59 17.91 8.80
N MET A 159 -3.84 17.85 8.33
CA MET A 159 -4.10 17.72 6.89
C MET A 159 -4.18 19.09 6.20
N PRO A 160 -3.42 19.32 5.11
CA PRO A 160 -3.55 20.51 4.28
C PRO A 160 -4.84 20.54 3.45
#